data_AF-A0A183F9C5-F1
#
_entry.id   AF-A0A183F9C5-F1
#
_cell.length_a   1.000
_cell.length_b   1.000
_cell.length_c   1.000
_cell.angle_alpha   90.00
_cell.angle_beta   90.00
_cell.angle_gamma   90.00
#
_symmetry.space_group_name_H-M   'P 1'
#
loop_
_entity.id
_entity.type
_entity.pdbx_description
1 polymer ?
#
loop_
_entity_poly.entity_id
_entity_poly.type
_entity_poly.pdbx_seq_one_letter_code
_entity_poly.pdbx_strand_id
1 'polypeptide(L)' 'MFYREAWRDPRLKYSKAKFKNKTEISLHESYSNFLWHPDTFVPNAIASKNPRKQSITHRSLLR' A
#
# COMPACT_ATOMS: atom_id res chain seq x y z
N MET A 1 -1.64 -3.37 15.07
CA MET A 1 -0.92 -2.25 14.44
C MET A 1 -1.62 -1.95 13.12
N PHE A 2 -1.96 -0.68 12.83
CA PHE A 2 -2.59 -0.29 11.57
C PHE A 2 -1.63 0.62 10.80
N TYR A 3 -1.32 0.26 9.55
CA TYR A 3 -0.57 1.09 8.63
C TYR A 3 -1.55 1.87 7.75
N ARG A 4 -1.40 3.20 7.69
CA ARG A 4 -2.20 4.07 6.83
C ARG A 4 -1.27 4.79 5.88
N GLU A 5 -1.56 4.69 4.60
CA GLU A 5 -0.75 5.29 3.54
C GLU A 5 -1.57 6.29 2.74
N ALA A 6 -0.93 7.38 2.32
CA ALA A 6 -1.53 8.39 1.47
C ALA A 6 -0.50 8.87 0.46
N TRP A 7 -0.91 8.90 -0.82
CA TRP A 7 -0.10 9.39 -1.92
C TRP A 7 -0.95 10.22 -2.87
N ARG A 8 -0.30 10.95 -3.78
CA ARG A 8 -0.96 11.80 -4.76
C ARG A 8 -0.63 11.30 -6.16
N ASP A 9 -1.65 10.92 -6.92
CA ASP A 9 -1.53 10.60 -8.35
C ASP A 9 -2.23 11.69 -9.19
N PRO A 10 -1.49 12.50 -9.97
CA PRO A 10 -2.07 13.53 -10.84
C PRO A 10 -3.02 13.00 -11.92
N ARG A 11 -2.97 11.71 -12.26
CA ARG A 11 -3.81 11.07 -13.29
C ARG A 11 -5.23 10.79 -12.79
N LEU A 12 -5.44 10.72 -11.47
CA LEU A 12 -6.74 10.47 -10.85
C LEU A 12 -7.59 11.73 -10.65
N LYS A 13 -7.34 12.78 -11.45
CA LYS A 13 -8.15 14.00 -11.44
C LYS A 13 -9.49 13.74 -12.13
N TYR A 14 -10.57 14.21 -11.52
CA TYR A 14 -11.92 14.13 -12.09
C TYR A 14 -12.62 15.50 -12.03
N SER A 15 -13.62 15.68 -12.89
CA SER A 15 -14.43 16.90 -12.90
C SER A 15 -15.57 16.81 -11.89
N LYS A 16 -15.58 17.71 -10.89
CA LYS A 16 -16.63 17.77 -9.85
C LYS A 16 -18.04 17.90 -10.43
N ALA A 17 -18.20 18.66 -11.51
CA ALA A 17 -19.48 18.87 -12.16
C ALA A 17 -20.09 17.57 -12.70
N LYS A 18 -19.25 16.66 -13.22
CA LYS A 18 -19.68 15.35 -13.72
C LYS A 18 -20.03 14.36 -12.60
N PHE A 19 -19.58 14.64 -11.37
CA PHE A 19 -19.76 13.78 -10.20
C PHE A 19 -20.68 14.40 -9.14
N LYS A 20 -21.70 15.17 -9.57
CA LYS A 20 -22.69 15.81 -8.68
C LYS A 20 -22.04 16.65 -7.56
N ASN A 21 -20.96 17.36 -7.89
CA ASN A 21 -20.17 18.19 -6.97
C ASN A 21 -19.59 17.45 -5.76
N LYS A 22 -19.38 16.13 -5.86
CA LYS A 22 -18.65 15.39 -4.84
C LYS A 22 -17.20 15.84 -4.77
N THR A 23 -16.71 16.06 -3.55
CA THR A 23 -15.32 16.40 -3.25
C THR A 23 -14.45 15.16 -3.11
N GLU A 24 -15.06 14.04 -2.74
CA GLU A 24 -14.39 12.76 -2.49
C GLU A 24 -15.17 11.62 -3.15
N ILE A 25 -14.41 10.67 -3.70
CA ILE A 25 -14.92 9.46 -4.32
C ILE A 25 -14.23 8.29 -3.64
N SER A 26 -15.01 7.48 -2.94
CA SER A 26 -14.53 6.21 -2.41
C SER A 26 -14.60 5.17 -3.52
N LEU A 27 -13.47 4.50 -3.76
CA LEU A 27 -13.40 3.35 -4.65
C LEU A 27 -13.62 2.07 -3.83
N HIS A 28 -14.26 1.08 -4.45
CA HIS A 28 -14.35 -0.25 -3.87
C HIS A 28 -12.97 -0.91 -3.85
N GLU A 29 -12.70 -1.74 -2.83
CA GLU A 29 -11.39 -2.37 -2.61
C GLU A 29 -10.91 -3.20 -3.82
N SER A 30 -11.84 -3.75 -4.61
CA SER A 30 -11.52 -4.46 -5.84
C SER A 30 -10.73 -3.64 -6.86
N TYR A 31 -10.84 -2.30 -6.82
CA TYR A 31 -10.11 -1.42 -7.73
C TYR A 31 -8.68 -1.11 -7.29
N SER A 32 -8.28 -1.50 -6.08
CA SER A 32 -6.94 -1.22 -5.53
C SER A 32 -5.81 -1.71 -6.43
N ASN A 33 -5.92 -2.93 -6.97
CA ASN A 33 -4.93 -3.54 -7.85
C ASN A 33 -4.80 -2.86 -9.24
N PHE A 34 -5.76 -2.01 -9.62
CA PHE A 34 -5.74 -1.29 -10.89
C PHE A 34 -5.17 0.13 -10.75
N LEU A 35 -4.96 0.58 -9.52
CA LEU A 35 -4.32 1.85 -9.24
C LEU A 35 -2.84 1.63 -8.95
N TRP A 36 -2.03 2.59 -9.37
CA TRP A 36 -0.66 2.62 -8.89
C TRP A 36 -0.66 2.94 -7.40
N HIS A 37 0.02 2.09 -6.64
CA HIS A 37 0.34 2.29 -5.24
C HIS A 37 1.84 2.00 -5.03
N PRO A 38 2.51 2.65 -4.08
CA PRO A 38 3.90 2.36 -3.78
C PRO A 38 4.07 0.94 -3.20
N ASP A 39 5.25 0.35 -3.43
CA ASP A 39 5.63 -0.93 -2.84
C ASP A 39 6.11 -0.71 -1.41
N THR A 40 5.19 -0.82 -0.44
CA THR A 40 5.54 -0.74 0.99
C THR A 40 6.05 -2.09 1.48
N PHE A 41 7.23 -2.13 2.10
CA PHE A 41 7.77 -3.31 2.75
C PHE A 41 8.28 -3.02 4.17
N VAL A 42 8.18 -4.00 5.06
CA VAL A 42 8.67 -3.92 6.44
C VAL A 42 9.95 -4.75 6.55
N PRO A 43 11.14 -4.12 6.63
CA PRO A 43 12.42 -4.84 6.51
C PRO A 43 12.71 -5.82 7.65
N ASN A 44 12.10 -5.62 8.82
CA ASN A 44 12.32 -6.42 10.03
C ASN A 44 11.13 -7.33 10.38
N ALA A 45 10.21 -7.57 9.45
CA ALA A 45 9.02 -8.39 9.71
C ALA A 45 9.42 -9.86 9.89
N ILE A 46 9.37 -10.41 11.12
CA ILE A 46 9.80 -11.76 11.53
C ILE A 46 9.37 -12.87 10.52
N ALA A 47 8.19 -12.74 9.92
CA ALA A 47 7.66 -13.61 8.85
C ALA A 47 7.95 -13.10 7.42
N SER A 48 9.15 -12.58 7.16
CA SER A 48 9.52 -12.06 5.83
C SER A 48 9.44 -13.19 4.80
N LYS A 49 8.71 -12.96 3.70
CA LYS A 49 8.59 -13.94 2.61
C LYS A 49 9.92 -14.23 1.91
N ASN A 50 10.91 -13.34 2.02
CA ASN A 50 12.26 -13.47 1.45
C ASN A 50 13.32 -12.84 2.39
N PRO A 51 13.72 -13.51 3.48
CA PRO A 51 14.69 -12.95 4.42
C PRO A 51 16.08 -12.86 3.77
N ARG A 52 16.70 -11.68 3.81
CA ARG A 52 18.12 -11.54 3.41
C ARG A 52 19.02 -12.31 4.39
N LYS A 53 20.08 -12.95 3.88
CA LYS A 53 21.12 -13.54 4.74
C LYS A 53 21.60 -12.47 5.75
N GLN A 54 21.61 -12.81 7.04
CA GLN A 54 21.93 -11.94 8.20
C GLN A 54 20.82 -11.01 8.74
N SER A 55 19.60 -11.04 8.20
CA SER A 55 18.47 -10.27 8.77
C SER A 55 17.95 -10.88 10.09
N ILE A 56 17.28 -10.07 10.92
CA ILE A 56 16.69 -10.49 12.21
C ILE A 56 15.66 -11.63 11.99
N THR A 57 14.96 -11.58 10.87
CA THR A 57 14.03 -12.61 10.37
C THR A 57 14.70 -13.95 10.05
N HIS A 58 15.92 -13.92 9.53
CA HIS A 58 16.71 -15.13 9.31
C HIS A 58 17.22 -15.73 10.62
N ARG A 59 17.45 -14.92 11.66
CA ARG A 59 17.98 -15.39 12.96
C ARG A 59 16.96 -16.21 13.76
N SER A 60 15.65 -15.98 13.61
CA SER A 60 14.64 -16.77 14.35
C SER A 60 14.43 -18.19 13.81
N LEU A 61 14.85 -18.48 12.58
CA LEU A 61 14.78 -19.83 11.98
C LEU A 61 15.99 -20.71 12.31
N LEU A 62 17.02 -20.15 12.96
CA LEU A 62 18.24 -20.86 13.36
C LEU A 62 18.29 -21.18 14.87
N ARG A 63 17.15 -21.08 15.57
CA ARG A 63 17.02 -21.37 16.99
C ARG A 63 16.08 -22.53 17.24
#